data_AF-A0A3D0VLF9-F1
#
_entry.id   AF-A0A3D0VLF9-F1
#
_cell.length_a   1.000
_cell.length_b   1.000
_cell.length_c   1.000
_cell.angle_alpha   90.00
_cell.angle_beta   90.00
_cell.angle_gamma   90.00
#
_symmetry.space_group_name_H-M   'P 1'
#
loop_
_entity.id
_entity.type
_entity.pdbx_description
1 polymer ?
#
loop_
_entity_poly.entity_id
_entity_poly.type
_entity_poly.pdbx_seq_one_letter_code
_entity_poly.pdbx_strand_id
1 'polypeptide(L)'
;MIKIAHRIGVIGGGSWATAIIKVLQHHQKKVNWFIRRQEVIDAIRNTGHNPEYLSQVELDPAMIEASSNLDEVISNSDIVIFSIPAAFLHRQIETLDKKLLQDKIIISAIKGVIPEFNAVISHYFKTVFDVPAENYGLIAGPTHAEEVVMDRLSYLTAASVNEDIGIVLTELLGTRNIKISVSPDVVGIEYASVLKNIYAVAAGISVGLGYGDNFLSVLTTNAIVEMRRFLDAINHYKRDVNMTAYCGDIIVTSYSQFSRNRMFGNLIGKGYSVNYSRIEMKQIAEGYYAAKCMTEINEQYKVDMPILNAVFNICYNNVSPSQEMRKLAENLK
;
A
#
# COMPACT_ATOMS: atom_id res chain seq x y z
N MET A 1 11.42 -4.14 27.96
CA MET A 1 12.55 -4.83 27.29
C MET A 1 12.20 -6.30 27.14
N ILE A 2 11.69 -6.70 25.98
CA ILE A 2 11.52 -8.11 25.63
C ILE A 2 12.40 -8.36 24.41
N LYS A 3 13.62 -8.85 24.66
CA LYS A 3 14.51 -9.41 23.64
C LYS A 3 14.13 -10.88 23.46
N ILE A 4 13.11 -11.16 22.66
CA ILE A 4 12.99 -12.44 21.98
C ILE A 4 13.18 -12.11 20.51
N ALA A 5 14.15 -12.72 19.85
CA ALA A 5 14.33 -12.57 18.42
C ALA A 5 13.06 -13.08 17.74
N HIS A 6 12.24 -12.18 17.22
CA HIS A 6 10.99 -12.53 16.56
C HIS A 6 11.30 -13.25 15.24
N ARG A 7 10.67 -14.40 15.00
CA ARG A 7 10.66 -15.02 13.68
C ARG A 7 9.71 -14.23 12.80
N ILE A 8 10.18 -13.80 11.63
CA ILE A 8 9.41 -12.92 10.75
C ILE A 8 9.05 -13.67 9.48
N GLY A 9 7.77 -13.61 9.13
CA GLY A 9 7.24 -14.10 7.86
C GLY A 9 6.78 -12.93 7.00
N VAL A 10 7.22 -12.87 5.75
CA VAL A 10 6.71 -11.91 4.77
C VAL A 10 5.85 -12.65 3.76
N ILE A 11 4.62 -12.19 3.55
CA ILE A 11 3.65 -12.80 2.65
C ILE A 11 3.51 -11.95 1.38
N GLY A 12 3.97 -12.49 0.25
CA GLY A 12 3.90 -11.86 -1.07
C GLY A 12 5.28 -11.76 -1.73
N GLY A 13 5.35 -11.91 -3.05
CA GLY A 13 6.62 -11.90 -3.81
C GLY A 13 6.89 -10.64 -4.65
N GLY A 14 6.09 -9.58 -4.47
CA GLY A 14 6.18 -8.34 -5.27
C GLY A 14 7.29 -7.39 -4.83
N SER A 15 7.45 -6.26 -5.55
CA SER A 15 8.54 -5.29 -5.30
C SER A 15 8.65 -4.84 -3.83
N TRP A 16 7.52 -4.53 -3.19
CA TRP A 16 7.55 -4.07 -1.80
C TRP A 16 7.94 -5.18 -0.82
N ALA A 17 7.50 -6.41 -1.04
CA ALA A 17 7.91 -7.55 -0.24
C ALA A 17 9.41 -7.84 -0.41
N THR A 18 9.94 -7.80 -1.64
CA THR A 18 11.37 -7.92 -1.91
C THR A 18 12.18 -6.84 -1.19
N ALA A 19 11.71 -5.59 -1.19
CA ALA A 19 12.34 -4.50 -0.45
C ALA A 19 12.31 -4.73 1.07
N ILE A 20 11.19 -5.21 1.63
CA ILE A 20 11.09 -5.56 3.06
C ILE A 20 12.08 -6.67 3.41
N ILE A 21 12.17 -7.73 2.60
CA ILE A 21 13.14 -8.82 2.81
C ILE A 21 14.57 -8.27 2.85
N LYS A 22 14.94 -7.42 1.89
CA LYS A 22 16.27 -6.79 1.85
C LYS A 22 16.55 -6.00 3.13
N VAL A 23 15.58 -5.23 3.61
CA VAL A 23 15.72 -4.45 4.84
C VAL A 23 15.86 -5.35 6.07
N LEU A 24 15.03 -6.39 6.17
CA LEU A 24 15.06 -7.32 7.29
C LEU A 24 16.39 -8.07 7.41
N GLN A 25 17.10 -8.31 6.29
CA GLN A 25 18.45 -8.90 6.31
C GLN A 25 19.49 -8.06 7.05
N HIS A 26 19.25 -6.77 7.31
CA HIS A 26 20.14 -5.96 8.16
C HIS A 26 19.99 -6.25 9.66
N HIS A 27 18.84 -6.78 10.07
CA HIS A 27 18.47 -6.90 11.50
C HIS A 27 18.19 -8.34 11.93
N GLN A 28 17.88 -9.23 10.99
CA GLN A 28 17.53 -10.62 11.23
C GLN A 28 18.56 -11.57 10.67
N LYS A 29 18.73 -12.73 11.32
CA LYS A 29 19.58 -13.81 10.81
C LYS A 29 18.88 -14.67 9.76
N LYS A 30 17.56 -14.84 9.90
CA LYS A 30 16.70 -15.60 8.99
C LYS A 30 15.34 -14.93 8.88
N VAL A 31 14.75 -14.96 7.69
CA VAL A 31 13.41 -14.45 7.42
C VAL A 31 12.65 -15.48 6.58
N ASN A 32 11.42 -15.80 6.98
CA ASN A 32 10.54 -16.67 6.22
C ASN A 32 9.85 -15.85 5.12
N TRP A 33 9.78 -16.37 3.90
CA TRP A 33 9.20 -15.65 2.78
C TRP A 33 8.23 -16.51 1.98
N PHE A 34 6.95 -16.15 2.00
CA PHE A 34 5.96 -16.79 1.15
C PHE A 34 5.97 -16.19 -0.26
N ILE A 35 6.27 -17.05 -1.24
CA ILE A 35 6.19 -16.75 -2.67
C ILE A 35 5.37 -17.83 -3.35
N ARG A 36 4.29 -17.44 -4.03
CA ARG A 36 3.33 -18.38 -4.63
C ARG A 36 3.93 -19.34 -5.67
N ARG A 37 4.97 -18.91 -6.38
CA ARG A 37 5.56 -19.67 -7.50
C ARG A 37 6.89 -20.29 -7.12
N GLN A 38 6.98 -21.61 -7.27
CA GLN A 38 8.18 -22.36 -6.93
C GLN A 38 9.38 -21.96 -7.81
N GLU A 39 9.15 -21.64 -9.08
CA GLU A 39 10.23 -21.26 -9.99
C GLU A 39 10.94 -19.95 -9.55
N VAL A 40 10.19 -19.03 -8.94
CA VAL A 40 10.72 -17.78 -8.38
C VAL A 40 11.54 -18.05 -7.11
N ILE A 41 11.07 -18.97 -6.26
CA ILE A 41 11.80 -19.40 -5.05
C ILE A 41 13.15 -20.01 -5.45
N ASP A 42 13.13 -20.92 -6.43
CA ASP A 42 14.34 -21.60 -6.89
C ASP A 42 15.34 -20.60 -7.49
N ALA A 43 14.86 -19.61 -8.26
CA ALA A 43 15.69 -18.53 -8.78
C ALA A 43 16.34 -17.69 -7.66
N ILE A 44 15.58 -17.29 -6.64
CA ILE A 44 16.11 -16.53 -5.49
C ILE A 44 17.15 -17.36 -4.74
N ARG A 45 16.90 -18.66 -4.53
CA ARG A 45 17.84 -19.56 -3.85
C ARG A 45 19.15 -19.71 -4.61
N ASN A 46 19.08 -19.82 -5.94
CA ASN A 46 20.25 -20.05 -6.80
C ASN A 46 21.04 -18.78 -7.10
N THR A 47 20.37 -17.62 -7.18
CA THR A 47 20.97 -16.39 -7.71
C THR A 47 21.02 -15.24 -6.71
N GLY A 48 20.28 -15.30 -5.60
CA GLY A 48 20.12 -14.14 -4.71
C GLY A 48 19.28 -13.02 -5.29
N HIS A 49 18.56 -13.26 -6.38
CA HIS A 49 17.74 -12.24 -7.05
C HIS A 49 16.30 -12.70 -7.24
N ASN A 50 15.35 -11.77 -7.06
CA ASN A 50 13.96 -11.98 -7.49
C ASN A 50 13.84 -11.60 -8.97
N PRO A 51 13.68 -12.57 -9.90
CA PRO A 51 13.74 -12.30 -11.33
C PRO A 51 12.58 -11.44 -11.86
N GLU A 52 11.50 -11.32 -11.11
CA GLU A 52 10.27 -10.65 -11.56
C GLU A 52 10.08 -9.25 -10.99
N TYR A 53 10.64 -9.01 -9.80
CA TYR A 53 10.47 -7.75 -9.07
C TYR A 53 11.78 -7.31 -8.47
N LEU A 54 12.20 -6.07 -8.80
CA LEU A 54 13.47 -5.49 -8.35
C LEU A 54 14.66 -6.42 -8.64
N SER A 55 14.77 -6.91 -9.88
CA SER A 55 15.75 -7.92 -10.28
C SER A 55 17.21 -7.50 -10.10
N GLN A 56 17.48 -6.21 -10.01
CA GLN A 56 18.79 -5.64 -9.70
C GLN A 56 19.19 -5.76 -8.22
N VAL A 57 18.29 -6.21 -7.33
CA VAL A 57 18.52 -6.27 -5.88
C VAL A 57 19.17 -7.58 -5.51
N GLU A 58 20.34 -7.50 -4.88
CA GLU A 58 21.04 -8.63 -4.30
C GLU A 58 20.49 -8.93 -2.90
N LEU A 59 20.06 -10.17 -2.71
CA LEU A 59 19.60 -10.74 -1.45
C LEU A 59 20.56 -11.86 -1.05
N ASP A 60 20.84 -12.02 0.24
CA ASP A 60 21.58 -13.19 0.75
C ASP A 60 20.64 -14.42 0.86
N PRO A 61 20.78 -15.45 -0.01
CA PRO A 61 19.92 -16.63 0.04
C PRO A 61 20.04 -17.41 1.35
N ALA A 62 21.19 -17.35 2.03
CA ALA A 62 21.42 -18.09 3.27
C ALA A 62 20.57 -17.58 4.44
N MET A 63 20.05 -16.35 4.32
CA MET A 63 19.18 -15.70 5.30
C MET A 63 17.69 -15.84 4.98
N ILE A 64 17.33 -16.50 3.87
CA ILE A 64 15.95 -16.55 3.36
C ILE A 64 15.42 -17.99 3.40
N GLU A 65 14.36 -18.20 4.17
CA GLU A 65 13.57 -19.43 4.19
C GLU A 65 12.31 -19.23 3.33
N ALA A 66 12.46 -19.36 2.01
CA ALA A 66 11.36 -19.16 1.07
C ALA A 66 10.55 -20.45 0.85
N SER A 67 9.22 -20.35 0.93
CA SER A 67 8.29 -21.47 0.71
C SER A 67 7.07 -21.01 -0.09
N SER A 68 6.52 -21.94 -0.88
CA SER A 68 5.24 -21.78 -1.58
C SER A 68 4.05 -22.27 -0.75
N ASN A 69 4.30 -22.77 0.46
CA ASN A 69 3.29 -23.14 1.44
C ASN A 69 3.03 -21.99 2.42
N LEU A 70 1.84 -21.39 2.35
CA LEU A 70 1.44 -20.27 3.18
C LEU A 70 1.39 -20.63 4.67
N ASP A 71 0.77 -21.77 4.99
CA ASP A 71 0.56 -22.22 6.36
C ASP A 71 1.89 -22.49 7.06
N GLU A 72 2.86 -23.05 6.34
CA GLU A 72 4.22 -23.28 6.83
C GLU A 72 4.91 -21.97 7.21
N VAL A 73 4.89 -20.97 6.32
CA VAL A 73 5.53 -19.66 6.56
C VAL A 73 4.89 -18.98 7.77
N ILE A 74 3.57 -19.01 7.88
CA ILE A 74 2.85 -18.40 9.01
C ILE A 74 3.11 -19.15 10.32
N SER A 75 3.09 -20.49 10.30
CA SER A 75 3.35 -21.33 11.48
C SER A 75 4.74 -21.09 12.06
N ASN A 76 5.73 -20.86 11.19
CA ASN A 76 7.11 -20.62 11.56
C ASN A 76 7.45 -19.16 11.92
N SER A 77 6.44 -18.28 12.03
CA SER A 77 6.62 -16.85 12.25
C SER A 77 5.83 -16.35 13.47
N ASP A 78 6.42 -15.42 14.23
CA ASP A 78 5.77 -14.73 15.35
C ASP A 78 5.15 -13.40 14.88
N ILE A 79 5.80 -12.75 13.91
CA ILE A 79 5.32 -11.54 13.21
C ILE A 79 5.10 -11.90 11.75
N VAL A 80 3.91 -11.59 11.22
CA VAL A 80 3.54 -11.86 9.82
C VAL A 80 3.25 -10.55 9.10
N ILE A 81 4.09 -10.21 8.13
CA ILE A 81 3.97 -9.00 7.30
C ILE A 81 3.29 -9.36 5.99
N PHE A 82 2.07 -8.87 5.78
CA PHE A 82 1.33 -9.03 4.53
C PHE A 82 1.70 -7.93 3.55
N SER A 83 2.17 -8.30 2.35
CA SER A 83 2.54 -7.39 1.27
C SER A 83 2.00 -7.89 -0.09
N ILE A 84 0.78 -8.42 -0.10
CA ILE A 84 0.03 -8.83 -1.29
C ILE A 84 -0.86 -7.65 -1.74
N PRO A 85 -1.03 -7.37 -3.04
CA PRO A 85 -2.02 -6.38 -3.49
C PRO A 85 -3.41 -6.63 -2.88
N ALA A 86 -4.09 -5.58 -2.43
CA ALA A 86 -5.34 -5.71 -1.67
C ALA A 86 -6.42 -6.51 -2.44
N ALA A 87 -6.50 -6.31 -3.76
CA ALA A 87 -7.44 -7.00 -4.65
C ALA A 87 -7.26 -8.53 -4.73
N PHE A 88 -6.17 -9.08 -4.20
CA PHE A 88 -5.91 -10.51 -4.16
C PHE A 88 -5.78 -11.08 -2.76
N LEU A 89 -5.81 -10.24 -1.73
CA LEU A 89 -5.55 -10.67 -0.36
C LEU A 89 -6.53 -11.77 0.05
N HIS A 90 -7.84 -11.54 -0.12
CA HIS A 90 -8.86 -12.49 0.30
C HIS A 90 -8.67 -13.86 -0.34
N ARG A 91 -8.67 -13.93 -1.68
CA ARG A 91 -8.47 -15.18 -2.43
C ARG A 91 -7.17 -15.90 -2.06
N GLN A 92 -6.11 -15.16 -1.71
CA GLN A 92 -4.83 -15.76 -1.36
C GLN A 92 -4.83 -16.42 0.01
N ILE A 93 -5.71 -16.01 0.92
CA ILE A 93 -5.72 -16.46 2.32
C ILE A 93 -7.07 -16.98 2.81
N GLU A 94 -8.09 -17.07 1.95
CA GLU A 94 -9.46 -17.48 2.32
C GLU A 94 -9.53 -18.91 2.89
N THR A 95 -8.58 -19.77 2.53
CA THR A 95 -8.48 -21.15 3.03
C THR A 95 -7.62 -21.28 4.29
N LEU A 96 -7.00 -20.20 4.75
CA LEU A 96 -6.12 -20.20 5.92
C LEU A 96 -6.95 -20.47 7.19
N ASP A 97 -6.54 -21.45 8.00
CA ASP A 97 -7.16 -21.64 9.32
C ASP A 97 -6.87 -20.39 10.18
N LYS A 98 -7.92 -19.70 10.64
CA LYS A 98 -7.79 -18.52 11.50
C LYS A 98 -6.98 -18.77 12.76
N LYS A 99 -6.91 -20.02 13.26
CA LYS A 99 -6.06 -20.39 14.39
C LYS A 99 -4.57 -20.16 14.12
N LEU A 100 -4.15 -20.21 12.85
CA LEU A 100 -2.77 -19.89 12.47
C LEU A 100 -2.43 -18.42 12.65
N LEU A 101 -3.40 -17.51 12.79
CA LEU A 101 -3.13 -16.09 13.06
C LEU A 101 -3.33 -15.72 14.53
N GLN A 102 -3.83 -16.65 15.35
CA GLN A 102 -3.97 -16.43 16.80
C GLN A 102 -2.58 -16.27 17.43
N ASP A 103 -2.49 -15.36 18.41
CA ASP A 103 -1.27 -15.02 19.15
C ASP A 103 -0.09 -14.47 18.31
N LYS A 104 -0.31 -14.18 17.03
CA LYS A 104 0.68 -13.55 16.15
C LYS A 104 0.48 -12.05 16.07
N ILE A 105 1.56 -11.33 15.77
CA ILE A 105 1.49 -9.92 15.39
C ILE A 105 1.30 -9.85 13.88
N ILE A 106 0.22 -9.23 13.44
CA ILE A 106 -0.13 -9.07 12.03
C ILE A 106 0.21 -7.67 11.58
N ILE A 107 1.08 -7.55 10.59
CA ILE A 107 1.51 -6.27 10.03
C ILE A 107 1.03 -6.17 8.58
N SER A 108 0.23 -5.16 8.27
CA SER A 108 -0.12 -4.84 6.88
C SER A 108 0.91 -3.89 6.27
N ALA A 109 1.47 -4.29 5.14
CA ALA A 109 2.21 -3.42 4.24
C ALA A 109 1.40 -3.13 2.95
N ILE A 110 0.10 -3.39 2.99
CA ILE A 110 -0.85 -3.29 1.88
C ILE A 110 -1.53 -1.92 1.91
N LYS A 111 -1.61 -1.25 0.75
CA LYS A 111 -2.14 0.12 0.60
C LYS A 111 -3.43 0.14 -0.25
N GLY A 112 -4.43 -0.65 0.14
CA GLY A 112 -5.65 -0.80 -0.66
C GLY A 112 -6.87 -1.23 0.14
N VAL A 113 -8.00 -1.33 -0.56
CA VAL A 113 -9.27 -1.84 -0.03
C VAL A 113 -9.53 -3.19 -0.67
N ILE A 114 -10.09 -4.13 0.10
CA ILE A 114 -10.46 -5.45 -0.38
C ILE A 114 -11.84 -5.35 -1.04
N PRO A 115 -11.96 -5.49 -2.38
CA PRO A 115 -13.20 -5.20 -3.08
C PRO A 115 -14.37 -6.09 -2.65
N GLU A 116 -14.12 -7.35 -2.29
CA GLU A 116 -15.16 -8.31 -1.88
C GLU A 116 -15.84 -7.91 -0.57
N PHE A 117 -15.16 -7.12 0.27
CA PHE A 117 -15.64 -6.73 1.60
C PHE A 117 -15.89 -5.23 1.72
N ASN A 118 -15.49 -4.42 0.73
CA ASN A 118 -15.41 -2.96 0.83
C ASN A 118 -14.77 -2.49 2.14
N ALA A 119 -13.71 -3.19 2.54
CA ALA A 119 -13.06 -3.04 3.82
C ALA A 119 -11.58 -2.76 3.66
N VAL A 120 -11.08 -1.85 4.50
CA VAL A 120 -9.65 -1.70 4.73
C VAL A 120 -9.08 -2.97 5.41
N ILE A 121 -7.77 -3.16 5.32
CA ILE A 121 -7.08 -4.40 5.70
C ILE A 121 -7.22 -4.69 7.20
N SER A 122 -7.12 -3.65 8.04
CA SER A 122 -7.33 -3.78 9.50
C SER A 122 -8.73 -4.31 9.83
N HIS A 123 -9.76 -3.77 9.18
CA HIS A 123 -11.14 -4.22 9.37
C HIS A 123 -11.31 -5.68 8.92
N TYR A 124 -10.75 -6.04 7.76
CA TYR A 124 -10.82 -7.40 7.24
C TYR A 124 -10.16 -8.43 8.16
N PHE A 125 -8.94 -8.17 8.66
CA PHE A 125 -8.28 -9.11 9.58
C PHE A 125 -9.06 -9.24 10.90
N LYS A 126 -9.64 -8.13 11.38
CA LYS A 126 -10.51 -8.16 12.57
C LYS A 126 -11.76 -9.01 12.35
N THR A 127 -12.46 -8.85 11.21
CA THR A 127 -13.76 -9.49 10.99
C THR A 127 -13.68 -10.92 10.47
N VAL A 128 -12.68 -11.24 9.66
CA VAL A 128 -12.54 -12.55 9.00
C VAL A 128 -11.66 -13.50 9.81
N PHE A 129 -10.63 -12.96 10.48
CA PHE A 129 -9.63 -13.76 11.20
C PHE A 129 -9.62 -13.55 12.71
N ASP A 130 -10.56 -12.75 13.25
CA ASP A 130 -10.65 -12.43 14.67
C ASP A 130 -9.35 -11.83 15.25
N VAL A 131 -8.55 -11.13 14.43
CA VAL A 131 -7.28 -10.55 14.87
C VAL A 131 -7.55 -9.34 15.79
N PRO A 132 -7.08 -9.35 17.05
CA PRO A 132 -7.23 -8.21 17.96
C PRO A 132 -6.51 -6.97 17.43
N ALA A 133 -7.05 -5.78 17.72
CA ALA A 133 -6.43 -4.53 17.27
C ALA A 133 -5.03 -4.34 17.86
N GLU A 134 -4.83 -4.82 19.09
CA GLU A 134 -3.59 -4.79 19.87
C GLU A 134 -2.48 -5.68 19.29
N ASN A 135 -2.87 -6.63 18.42
CA ASN A 135 -1.96 -7.52 17.69
C ASN A 135 -1.81 -7.09 16.23
N TYR A 136 -2.40 -5.97 15.82
CA TYR A 136 -2.35 -5.48 14.45
C TYR A 136 -1.51 -4.21 14.35
N GLY A 137 -0.74 -4.12 13.28
CA GLY A 137 -0.08 -2.88 12.87
C GLY A 137 -0.04 -2.74 11.35
N LEU A 138 0.41 -1.59 10.87
CA LEU A 138 0.68 -1.37 9.46
C LEU A 138 1.93 -0.53 9.24
N ILE A 139 2.49 -0.64 8.05
CA ILE A 139 3.59 0.17 7.56
C ILE A 139 3.10 0.96 6.35
N ALA A 140 3.17 2.29 6.44
CA ALA A 140 2.77 3.21 5.40
C ALA A 140 3.79 4.35 5.24
N GLY A 141 3.48 5.34 4.40
CA GLY A 141 4.32 6.51 4.19
C GLY A 141 4.88 6.64 2.77
N PRO A 142 5.54 7.77 2.46
CA PRO A 142 6.09 8.08 1.15
C PRO A 142 7.29 7.19 0.81
N THR A 143 7.01 6.00 0.30
CA THR A 143 8.05 5.02 -0.02
C THR A 143 7.79 4.29 -1.32
N HIS A 144 8.80 4.34 -2.18
CA HIS A 144 8.93 3.49 -3.35
C HIS A 144 9.89 2.35 -3.04
N ALA A 145 9.50 1.13 -3.39
CA ALA A 145 10.33 -0.06 -3.17
C ALA A 145 11.69 0.09 -3.88
N GLU A 146 11.67 0.72 -5.06
CA GLU A 146 12.82 1.04 -5.88
C GLU A 146 13.83 1.92 -5.14
N GLU A 147 13.37 2.92 -4.39
CA GLU A 147 14.26 3.82 -3.65
C GLU A 147 14.82 3.18 -2.38
N VAL A 148 14.00 2.37 -1.70
CA VAL A 148 14.43 1.63 -0.51
C VAL A 148 15.58 0.68 -0.84
N VAL A 149 15.47 -0.07 -1.93
CA VAL A 149 16.54 -1.01 -2.34
C VAL A 149 17.76 -0.32 -2.95
N MET A 150 17.62 0.94 -3.39
CA MET A 150 18.73 1.81 -3.79
C MET A 150 19.38 2.52 -2.59
N ASP A 151 19.03 2.14 -1.35
CA ASP A 151 19.57 2.73 -0.13
C ASP A 151 19.31 4.25 -0.02
N ARG A 152 18.25 4.76 -0.67
CA ARG A 152 17.87 6.16 -0.57
C ARG A 152 17.14 6.43 0.74
N LEU A 153 17.37 7.62 1.28
CA LEU A 153 16.70 8.08 2.49
C LEU A 153 15.18 8.03 2.31
N SER A 154 14.52 7.23 3.14
CA SER A 154 13.10 6.91 3.07
C SER A 154 12.44 7.10 4.43
N TYR A 155 11.19 7.55 4.43
CA TYR A 155 10.42 7.81 5.64
C TYR A 155 9.16 6.95 5.65
N LEU A 156 9.05 6.10 6.66
CA LEU A 156 7.91 5.23 6.90
C LEU A 156 7.17 5.66 8.17
N THR A 157 5.93 5.22 8.27
CA THR A 157 5.14 5.29 9.49
C THR A 157 4.70 3.88 9.87
N ALA A 158 5.05 3.47 11.08
CA ALA A 158 4.53 2.28 11.74
C ALA A 158 3.29 2.70 12.54
N ALA A 159 2.11 2.19 12.19
CA ALA A 159 0.89 2.49 12.91
C ALA A 159 0.32 1.28 13.63
N SER A 160 0.03 1.41 14.91
CA SER A 160 -0.63 0.39 15.73
C SER A 160 -1.24 1.03 16.97
N VAL A 161 -2.37 0.50 17.45
CA VAL A 161 -2.93 0.90 18.75
C VAL A 161 -2.08 0.42 19.92
N ASN A 162 -1.20 -0.56 19.69
CA ASN A 162 -0.20 -1.03 20.62
C ASN A 162 1.16 -0.41 20.29
N GLU A 163 1.64 0.49 21.14
CA GLU A 163 2.90 1.20 20.93
C GLU A 163 4.11 0.26 20.83
N ASP A 164 4.09 -0.90 21.52
CA ASP A 164 5.16 -1.89 21.45
C ASP A 164 5.34 -2.44 20.03
N ILE A 165 4.26 -2.59 19.25
CA ILE A 165 4.34 -2.98 17.84
C ILE A 165 5.07 -1.91 17.02
N GLY A 166 4.81 -0.63 17.30
CA GLY A 166 5.51 0.48 16.64
C GLY A 166 7.01 0.49 16.93
N ILE A 167 7.40 0.21 18.17
CA ILE A 167 8.81 0.08 18.60
C ILE A 167 9.47 -1.10 17.88
N VAL A 168 8.83 -2.27 17.91
CA VAL A 168 9.32 -3.47 17.22
C VAL A 168 9.52 -3.22 15.72
N LEU A 169 8.55 -2.61 15.04
CA LEU A 169 8.69 -2.26 13.62
C LEU A 169 9.83 -1.29 13.35
N THR A 170 10.05 -0.33 14.26
CA THR A 170 11.17 0.61 14.17
C THR A 170 12.51 -0.09 14.28
N GLU A 171 12.65 -1.07 15.18
CA GLU A 171 13.88 -1.86 15.32
C GLU A 171 14.12 -2.82 14.15
N LEU A 172 13.05 -3.37 13.57
CA LEU A 172 13.11 -4.35 12.49
C LEU A 172 13.42 -3.74 11.12
N LEU A 173 12.88 -2.55 10.86
CA LEU A 173 12.92 -1.93 9.53
C LEU A 173 13.70 -0.61 9.49
N GLY A 174 14.05 -0.05 10.66
CA GLY A 174 14.79 1.18 10.78
C GLY A 174 16.28 0.98 10.47
N THR A 175 16.78 1.68 9.47
CA THR A 175 18.20 1.67 9.10
C THR A 175 18.78 3.08 9.14
N ARG A 176 20.05 3.25 8.75
CA ARG A 176 20.61 4.60 8.52
C ARG A 176 19.77 5.40 7.51
N ASN A 177 19.21 4.70 6.52
CA ASN A 177 18.48 5.25 5.37
C ASN A 177 16.96 5.13 5.50
N ILE A 178 16.44 4.42 6.51
CA ILE A 178 15.00 4.27 6.73
C ILE A 178 14.66 4.85 8.11
N LYS A 179 13.91 5.95 8.10
CA LYS A 179 13.38 6.57 9.32
C LYS A 179 11.94 6.17 9.51
N ILE A 180 11.58 5.76 10.72
CA ILE A 180 10.24 5.28 11.04
C ILE A 180 9.66 6.16 12.14
N SER A 181 8.48 6.73 11.89
CA SER A 181 7.66 7.36 12.92
C SER A 181 6.59 6.38 13.41
N VAL A 182 6.20 6.50 14.68
CA VAL A 182 5.12 5.69 15.26
C VAL A 182 3.85 6.52 15.35
N SER A 183 2.68 5.90 15.10
CA SER A 183 1.37 6.55 15.23
C SER A 183 0.31 5.56 15.74
N PRO A 184 -0.62 5.98 16.62
CA PRO A 184 -1.73 5.12 17.00
C PRO A 184 -2.92 5.18 16.01
N ASP A 185 -2.90 6.07 15.01
CA ASP A 185 -3.99 6.25 14.05
C ASP A 185 -3.95 5.24 12.89
N VAL A 186 -4.19 3.97 13.21
CA VAL A 186 -4.20 2.87 12.22
C VAL A 186 -5.20 3.15 11.11
N VAL A 187 -6.46 3.38 11.46
CA VAL A 187 -7.56 3.54 10.49
C VAL A 187 -7.34 4.76 9.60
N GLY A 188 -6.92 5.90 10.17
CA GLY A 188 -6.70 7.12 9.38
C GLY A 188 -5.56 6.98 8.38
N ILE A 189 -4.45 6.37 8.78
CA ILE A 189 -3.29 6.14 7.90
C ILE A 189 -3.62 5.11 6.80
N GLU A 190 -4.41 4.11 7.12
CA GLU A 190 -4.84 3.10 6.15
C GLU A 190 -5.72 3.71 5.05
N TYR A 191 -6.76 4.47 5.41
CA TYR A 191 -7.57 5.20 4.43
C TYR A 191 -6.76 6.24 3.66
N ALA A 192 -5.82 6.93 4.29
CA ALA A 192 -4.93 7.86 3.59
C ALA A 192 -4.09 7.14 2.52
N SER A 193 -3.59 5.95 2.85
CA SER A 193 -2.80 5.08 1.95
C SER A 193 -3.62 4.57 0.76
N VAL A 194 -4.94 4.39 0.93
CA VAL A 194 -5.88 4.05 -0.14
C VAL A 194 -6.14 5.27 -1.04
N LEU A 195 -6.55 6.39 -0.42
CA LEU A 195 -6.97 7.60 -1.13
C LEU A 195 -5.87 8.18 -2.01
N LYS A 196 -4.62 8.16 -1.53
CA LYS A 196 -3.46 8.64 -2.30
C LYS A 196 -3.30 7.93 -3.66
N ASN A 197 -3.70 6.67 -3.77
CA ASN A 197 -3.65 5.93 -5.03
C ASN A 197 -4.69 6.45 -6.03
N ILE A 198 -5.87 6.84 -5.57
CA ILE A 198 -6.91 7.48 -6.41
C ILE A 198 -6.42 8.84 -6.89
N TYR A 199 -5.87 9.65 -5.99
CA TYR A 199 -5.35 10.97 -6.34
C TYR A 199 -4.19 10.90 -7.33
N ALA A 200 -3.34 9.87 -7.22
CA ALA A 200 -2.29 9.62 -8.20
C ALA A 200 -2.84 9.25 -9.59
N VAL A 201 -3.98 8.54 -9.67
CA VAL A 201 -4.66 8.32 -10.96
C VAL A 201 -5.13 9.66 -11.56
N ALA A 202 -5.76 10.53 -10.76
CA ALA A 202 -6.17 11.85 -11.23
C ALA A 202 -4.97 12.70 -11.70
N ALA A 203 -3.86 12.68 -10.96
CA ALA A 203 -2.61 13.33 -11.36
C ALA A 203 -2.05 12.76 -12.67
N GLY A 204 -2.08 11.43 -12.82
CA GLY A 204 -1.73 10.75 -14.06
C GLY A 204 -2.56 11.19 -15.26
N ILE A 205 -3.90 11.19 -15.11
CA ILE A 205 -4.83 11.63 -16.16
C ILE A 205 -4.54 13.08 -16.55
N SER A 206 -4.29 13.94 -15.57
CA SER A 206 -3.95 15.34 -15.79
C SER A 206 -2.69 15.49 -16.66
N VAL A 207 -1.63 14.74 -16.34
CA VAL A 207 -0.39 14.71 -17.15
C VAL A 207 -0.67 14.21 -18.57
N GLY A 208 -1.45 13.12 -18.71
CA GLY A 208 -1.77 12.56 -20.02
C GLY A 208 -2.58 13.50 -20.92
N LEU A 209 -3.43 14.34 -20.33
CA LEU A 209 -4.20 15.38 -21.02
C LEU A 209 -3.37 16.65 -21.36
N GLY A 210 -2.13 16.73 -20.88
CA GLY A 210 -1.25 17.88 -21.13
C GLY A 210 -1.39 19.03 -20.13
N TYR A 211 -2.04 18.82 -18.98
CA TYR A 211 -1.98 19.81 -17.89
C TYR A 211 -0.56 19.88 -17.31
N GLY A 212 -0.12 21.09 -16.97
CA GLY A 212 1.21 21.35 -16.42
C GLY A 212 1.26 21.30 -14.88
N ASP A 213 2.46 21.56 -14.36
CA ASP A 213 2.77 21.47 -12.92
C ASP A 213 1.89 22.41 -12.05
N ASN A 214 1.46 23.55 -12.60
CA ASN A 214 0.55 24.48 -11.91
C ASN A 214 -0.80 23.83 -11.59
N PHE A 215 -1.35 23.03 -12.50
CA PHE A 215 -2.61 22.33 -12.23
C PHE A 215 -2.39 21.16 -11.28
N LEU A 216 -1.28 20.44 -11.41
CA LEU A 216 -0.93 19.34 -10.52
C LEU A 216 -0.76 19.80 -9.06
N SER A 217 -0.19 20.98 -8.83
CA SER A 217 -0.04 21.54 -7.48
C SER A 217 -1.40 21.87 -6.85
N VAL A 218 -2.32 22.47 -7.61
CA VAL A 218 -3.70 22.75 -7.18
C VAL A 218 -4.46 21.45 -6.91
N LEU A 219 -4.39 20.48 -7.82
CA LEU A 219 -5.01 19.16 -7.67
C LEU A 219 -4.51 18.45 -6.41
N THR A 220 -3.19 18.41 -6.20
CA THR A 220 -2.58 17.72 -5.05
C THR A 220 -2.95 18.39 -3.73
N THR A 221 -3.02 19.72 -3.69
CA THR A 221 -3.43 20.46 -2.49
C THR A 221 -4.91 20.18 -2.18
N ASN A 222 -5.79 20.23 -3.18
CA ASN A 222 -7.21 19.91 -3.01
C ASN A 222 -7.43 18.44 -2.63
N ALA A 223 -6.58 17.51 -3.08
CA ALA A 223 -6.60 16.11 -2.66
C ALA A 223 -6.31 15.93 -1.16
N ILE A 224 -5.39 16.72 -0.58
CA ILE A 224 -5.15 16.74 0.87
C ILE A 224 -6.40 17.24 1.62
N VAL A 225 -7.09 18.26 1.10
CA VAL A 225 -8.33 18.78 1.71
C VAL A 225 -9.46 17.74 1.61
N GLU A 226 -9.61 17.07 0.47
CA GLU A 226 -10.58 15.99 0.29
C GLU A 226 -10.33 14.83 1.24
N MET A 227 -9.07 14.39 1.36
CA MET A 227 -8.67 13.37 2.34
C MET A 227 -9.04 13.80 3.76
N ARG A 228 -8.76 15.05 4.15
CA ARG A 228 -9.12 15.57 5.47
C ARG A 228 -10.60 15.41 5.75
N ARG A 229 -11.46 15.90 4.83
CA ARG A 229 -12.92 15.80 4.98
C ARG A 229 -13.37 14.35 5.18
N PHE A 230 -12.79 13.42 4.42
CA PHE A 230 -13.13 12.01 4.55
C PHE A 230 -12.67 11.42 5.89
N LEU A 231 -11.41 11.66 6.27
CA LEU A 231 -10.84 11.16 7.51
C LEU A 231 -11.57 11.70 8.75
N ASP A 232 -11.98 12.97 8.74
CA ASP A 232 -12.73 13.57 9.84
C ASP A 232 -14.15 12.97 9.97
N ALA A 233 -14.71 12.45 8.89
CA ALA A 233 -16.03 11.81 8.89
C ALA A 233 -16.01 10.35 9.38
N ILE A 234 -14.92 9.60 9.12
CA ILE A 234 -14.83 8.19 9.53
C ILE A 234 -14.59 8.00 11.03
N ASN A 235 -13.90 8.94 11.69
CA ASN A 235 -13.74 8.95 13.14
C ASN A 235 -13.26 10.33 13.65
N HIS A 236 -13.51 10.62 14.92
CA HIS A 236 -13.13 11.88 15.57
C HIS A 236 -11.68 11.92 16.09
N TYR A 237 -10.78 11.15 15.48
CA TYR A 237 -9.38 11.14 15.90
C TYR A 237 -8.70 12.46 15.51
N LYS A 238 -8.07 13.15 16.48
CA LYS A 238 -7.38 14.41 16.24
C LYS A 238 -6.07 14.16 15.50
N ARG A 239 -6.10 14.29 14.17
CA ARG A 239 -4.94 14.15 13.27
C ARG A 239 -4.58 15.47 12.60
N ASP A 240 -3.31 15.62 12.28
CA ASP A 240 -2.85 16.62 11.31
C ASP A 240 -2.50 15.93 9.99
N VAL A 241 -3.39 16.06 9.00
CA VAL A 241 -3.20 15.47 7.67
C VAL A 241 -2.02 16.08 6.90
N ASN A 242 -1.43 17.17 7.38
CA ASN A 242 -0.20 17.73 6.80
C ASN A 242 1.05 16.97 7.24
N MET A 243 0.92 16.01 8.16
CA MET A 243 2.02 15.15 8.56
C MET A 243 2.37 14.14 7.47
N THR A 244 3.66 13.77 7.42
CA THR A 244 4.23 12.86 6.41
C THR A 244 3.48 11.53 6.30
N ALA A 245 2.90 11.04 7.40
CA ALA A 245 2.08 9.83 7.45
C ALA A 245 0.84 9.88 6.53
N TYR A 246 0.35 11.08 6.20
CA TYR A 246 -0.84 11.30 5.38
C TYR A 246 -0.49 11.97 4.04
N CYS A 247 -0.07 13.24 4.05
CA CYS A 247 0.15 14.00 2.81
C CYS A 247 1.42 13.58 2.07
N GLY A 248 2.44 13.07 2.78
CA GLY A 248 3.72 12.72 2.18
C GLY A 248 3.55 11.69 1.07
N ASP A 249 2.77 10.63 1.34
CA ASP A 249 2.54 9.57 0.36
C ASP A 249 1.68 10.03 -0.83
N ILE A 250 0.76 10.99 -0.62
CA ILE A 250 0.03 11.66 -1.71
C ILE A 250 1.01 12.38 -2.64
N ILE A 251 1.89 13.19 -2.07
CA ILE A 251 2.82 14.04 -2.81
C ILE A 251 3.72 13.15 -3.68
N VAL A 252 4.48 12.22 -3.07
CA VAL A 252 5.40 11.34 -3.83
C VAL A 252 4.67 10.52 -4.89
N THR A 253 3.49 9.97 -4.57
CA THR A 253 2.76 9.12 -5.52
C THR A 253 2.14 9.91 -6.67
N SER A 254 1.92 11.22 -6.50
CA SER A 254 1.33 12.08 -7.54
C SER A 254 2.36 12.62 -8.55
N TYR A 255 3.63 12.83 -8.15
CA TYR A 255 4.68 13.34 -9.05
C TYR A 255 5.75 12.32 -9.45
N SER A 256 5.89 11.19 -8.76
CA SER A 256 6.93 10.20 -9.06
C SER A 256 6.59 9.39 -10.33
N GLN A 257 7.61 8.98 -11.08
CA GLN A 257 7.45 8.05 -12.20
C GLN A 257 7.37 6.59 -11.74
N PHE A 258 7.79 6.28 -10.52
CA PHE A 258 7.62 4.96 -9.91
C PHE A 258 6.16 4.69 -9.47
N SER A 259 5.31 5.71 -9.52
CA SER A 259 3.88 5.56 -9.24
C SER A 259 3.15 4.86 -10.38
N ARG A 260 2.80 3.60 -10.15
CA ARG A 260 1.96 2.79 -11.04
C ARG A 260 0.59 3.43 -11.26
N ASN A 261 -0.03 3.98 -10.22
CA ASN A 261 -1.32 4.66 -10.32
C ASN A 261 -1.25 5.92 -11.20
N ARG A 262 -0.16 6.68 -11.12
CA ARG A 262 0.08 7.82 -12.02
C ARG A 262 0.32 7.37 -13.45
N MET A 263 1.09 6.29 -13.66
CA MET A 263 1.29 5.72 -14.99
C MET A 263 -0.03 5.25 -15.61
N PHE A 264 -0.88 4.58 -14.82
CA PHE A 264 -2.24 4.18 -15.22
C PHE A 264 -3.06 5.38 -15.70
N GLY A 265 -3.14 6.42 -14.87
CA GLY A 265 -3.84 7.64 -15.20
C GLY A 265 -3.28 8.30 -16.47
N ASN A 266 -1.96 8.32 -16.64
CA ASN A 266 -1.31 8.91 -17.81
C ASN A 266 -1.71 8.21 -19.11
N LEU A 267 -1.82 6.88 -19.12
CA LEU A 267 -2.33 6.14 -20.27
C LEU A 267 -3.78 6.55 -20.59
N ILE A 268 -4.64 6.61 -19.57
CA ILE A 268 -6.04 7.05 -19.76
C ILE A 268 -6.09 8.48 -20.30
N GLY A 269 -5.30 9.40 -19.75
CA GLY A 269 -5.24 10.80 -20.19
C GLY A 269 -4.75 10.95 -21.65
N LYS A 270 -3.88 10.06 -22.12
CA LYS A 270 -3.43 9.99 -23.53
C LYS A 270 -4.48 9.41 -24.49
N GLY A 271 -5.63 8.97 -23.98
CA GLY A 271 -6.74 8.44 -24.77
C GLY A 271 -6.78 6.92 -24.89
N TYR A 272 -5.93 6.18 -24.16
CA TYR A 272 -6.06 4.73 -24.08
C TYR A 272 -7.30 4.34 -23.27
N SER A 273 -7.94 3.22 -23.63
CA SER A 273 -9.08 2.71 -22.86
C SER A 273 -8.63 2.18 -21.50
N VAL A 274 -9.50 2.28 -20.50
CA VAL A 274 -9.27 1.77 -19.14
C VAL A 274 -8.84 0.29 -19.17
N ASN A 275 -9.52 -0.52 -19.99
CA ASN A 275 -9.20 -1.95 -20.12
C ASN A 275 -7.82 -2.18 -20.74
N TYR A 276 -7.46 -1.43 -21.78
CA TYR A 276 -6.12 -1.53 -22.37
C TYR A 276 -5.04 -1.14 -21.35
N SER A 277 -5.22 -0.02 -20.65
CA SER A 277 -4.27 0.47 -19.65
C SER A 277 -4.06 -0.55 -18.51
N ARG A 278 -5.11 -1.26 -18.09
CA ARG A 278 -5.01 -2.32 -17.06
C ARG A 278 -4.19 -3.52 -17.53
N ILE A 279 -4.33 -3.92 -18.79
CA ILE A 279 -3.60 -5.06 -19.37
C ILE A 279 -2.13 -4.71 -19.58
N GLU A 280 -1.85 -3.51 -20.09
CA GLU A 280 -0.50 -3.07 -20.46
C GLU A 280 0.45 -2.95 -19.27
N MET A 281 -0.03 -2.50 -18.11
CA MET A 281 0.83 -2.14 -16.99
C MET A 281 1.61 -3.31 -16.35
N LYS A 282 1.31 -4.57 -16.69
CA LYS A 282 1.86 -5.83 -16.10
C LYS A 282 1.76 -5.93 -14.57
N GLN A 283 1.31 -4.87 -13.90
CA GLN A 283 1.23 -4.66 -12.47
C GLN A 283 -0.07 -3.93 -12.17
N ILE A 284 -0.54 -4.05 -10.93
CA ILE A 284 -1.86 -3.54 -10.54
C ILE A 284 -1.80 -2.06 -10.22
N ALA A 285 -2.74 -1.32 -10.82
CA ALA A 285 -3.12 0.02 -10.38
C ALA A 285 -4.15 -0.09 -9.25
N GLU A 286 -3.73 -0.09 -8.00
CA GLU A 286 -4.63 -0.18 -6.84
C GLU A 286 -5.66 0.97 -6.81
N GLY A 287 -5.30 2.14 -7.35
CA GLY A 287 -6.18 3.31 -7.47
C GLY A 287 -7.44 3.04 -8.28
N TYR A 288 -7.38 2.14 -9.27
CA TYR A 288 -8.56 1.71 -10.04
C TYR A 288 -9.59 1.03 -9.14
N TYR A 289 -9.18 0.02 -8.36
CA TYR A 289 -10.07 -0.69 -7.46
C TYR A 289 -10.50 0.19 -6.28
N ALA A 290 -9.57 0.98 -5.75
CA ALA A 290 -9.83 1.93 -4.66
C ALA A 290 -10.91 2.94 -5.04
N ALA A 291 -10.93 3.47 -6.27
CA ALA A 291 -11.94 4.45 -6.68
C ALA A 291 -13.37 3.89 -6.57
N LYS A 292 -13.58 2.62 -6.96
CA LYS A 292 -14.89 1.97 -6.79
C LYS A 292 -15.22 1.75 -5.33
N CYS A 293 -14.34 1.09 -4.58
CA CYS A 293 -14.63 0.74 -3.19
C CYS A 293 -14.83 1.99 -2.32
N MET A 294 -14.02 3.04 -2.52
CA MET A 294 -14.16 4.30 -1.79
C MET A 294 -15.42 5.06 -2.16
N THR A 295 -15.90 4.95 -3.40
CA THR A 295 -17.20 5.52 -3.79
C THR A 295 -18.32 4.85 -3.00
N GLU A 296 -18.31 3.51 -2.95
CA GLU A 296 -19.30 2.70 -2.21
C GLU A 296 -19.23 2.94 -0.69
N ILE A 297 -18.01 3.02 -0.12
CA ILE A 297 -17.82 3.37 1.30
C ILE A 297 -18.35 4.79 1.58
N ASN A 298 -18.10 5.75 0.69
CA ASN A 298 -18.53 7.13 0.87
C ASN A 298 -20.05 7.32 0.78
N GLU A 299 -20.83 6.35 0.27
CA GLU A 299 -22.30 6.39 0.34
C GLU A 299 -22.80 6.45 1.80
N GLN A 300 -22.05 5.85 2.73
CA GLN A 300 -22.37 5.84 4.15
C GLN A 300 -22.04 7.19 4.83
N TYR A 301 -20.90 7.80 4.46
CA TYR A 301 -20.39 9.02 5.09
C TYR A 301 -20.84 10.31 4.40
N LYS A 302 -21.24 10.24 3.13
CA LYS A 302 -21.73 11.35 2.30
C LYS A 302 -20.78 12.55 2.26
N VAL A 303 -19.48 12.28 2.21
CA VAL A 303 -18.45 13.32 2.16
C VAL A 303 -18.33 13.86 0.74
N ASP A 304 -18.16 15.17 0.60
CA ASP A 304 -17.86 15.80 -0.69
C ASP A 304 -16.44 15.44 -1.17
N MET A 305 -16.37 14.56 -2.17
CA MET A 305 -15.13 13.98 -2.72
C MET A 305 -15.05 14.12 -4.25
N PRO A 306 -14.89 15.34 -4.77
CA PRO A 306 -14.92 15.59 -6.22
C PRO A 306 -13.80 14.88 -7.01
N ILE A 307 -12.61 14.69 -6.42
CA ILE A 307 -11.50 14.01 -7.10
C ILE A 307 -11.76 12.50 -7.18
N LEU A 308 -12.24 11.88 -6.09
CA LEU A 308 -12.72 10.50 -6.10
C LEU A 308 -13.80 10.30 -7.17
N ASN A 309 -14.81 11.17 -7.20
CA ASN A 309 -15.91 11.09 -8.15
C ASN A 309 -15.43 11.19 -9.61
N ALA A 310 -14.50 12.11 -9.90
CA ALA A 310 -13.93 12.25 -11.23
C ALA A 310 -13.20 10.99 -11.69
N VAL A 311 -12.35 10.41 -10.82
CA VAL A 311 -11.64 9.16 -11.13
C VAL A 311 -12.61 8.00 -11.33
N PHE A 312 -13.62 7.88 -10.46
CA PHE A 312 -14.67 6.86 -10.59
C PHE A 312 -15.43 6.98 -11.91
N ASN A 313 -15.88 8.18 -12.26
CA ASN A 313 -16.62 8.44 -13.50
C ASN A 313 -15.83 8.08 -14.75
N ILE A 314 -14.54 8.42 -14.78
CA ILE A 314 -13.66 8.07 -15.89
C ILE A 314 -13.42 6.56 -15.94
N CYS A 315 -13.15 5.92 -14.79
CA CYS A 315 -12.73 4.52 -14.74
C CYS A 315 -13.89 3.51 -14.89
N TYR A 316 -15.11 3.87 -14.46
CA TYR A 316 -16.25 2.95 -14.37
C TYR A 316 -17.47 3.39 -15.15
N ASN A 317 -17.69 4.70 -15.31
CA ASN A 317 -18.85 5.23 -16.06
C ASN A 317 -18.50 5.63 -17.50
N ASN A 318 -17.28 5.36 -17.95
CA ASN A 318 -16.78 5.69 -19.29
C ASN A 318 -16.93 7.17 -19.67
N VAL A 319 -16.89 8.08 -18.69
CA VAL A 319 -16.91 9.52 -18.95
C VAL A 319 -15.58 9.93 -19.57
N SER A 320 -15.63 10.84 -20.56
CA SER A 320 -14.42 11.34 -21.22
C SER A 320 -13.47 12.00 -20.22
N PRO A 321 -12.19 11.59 -20.16
CA PRO A 321 -11.22 12.18 -19.23
C PRO A 321 -11.08 13.69 -19.38
N SER A 322 -11.11 14.21 -20.61
CA SER A 322 -10.97 15.65 -20.87
C SER A 322 -12.17 16.45 -20.37
N GLN A 323 -13.38 15.90 -20.51
CA GLN A 323 -14.61 16.54 -20.03
C GLN A 323 -14.67 16.53 -18.50
N GLU A 324 -14.43 15.36 -17.89
CA GLU A 324 -14.54 15.20 -16.44
C GLU A 324 -13.47 16.02 -15.70
N MET A 325 -12.22 16.02 -16.20
CA MET A 325 -11.16 16.82 -15.58
C MET A 325 -11.38 18.33 -15.74
N ARG A 326 -12.01 18.78 -16.84
CA ARG A 326 -12.40 20.19 -17.01
C ARG A 326 -13.45 20.60 -15.97
N LYS A 327 -14.47 19.77 -15.77
CA LYS A 327 -15.49 19.98 -14.74
C LYS A 327 -14.88 19.96 -13.34
N LEU A 328 -13.94 19.06 -13.08
CA LEU A 328 -13.22 19.03 -11.80
C LEU A 328 -12.47 20.35 -11.58
N ALA A 329 -11.76 20.86 -12.60
CA ALA A 329 -10.96 22.09 -12.50
C ALA A 329 -11.78 23.32 -12.08
N GLU A 330 -13.06 23.41 -12.44
CA GLU A 330 -13.96 24.49 -12.00
C GLU A 330 -14.27 24.47 -10.50
N ASN A 331 -14.10 23.31 -9.85
CA ASN A 331 -14.40 23.10 -8.43
C ASN A 331 -13.14 23.14 -7.54
N LEU A 332 -11.94 23.08 -8.12
CA LEU A 332 -10.69 23.16 -7.37
C LEU A 332 -10.40 24.61 -6.99
N LYS A 333 -9.88 24.82 -5.78
CA LYS A 333 -9.55 26.14 -5.23
C LYS A 333 -8.07 26.44 -5.27
#